data_AF-A0A7S0REL6-F1
#
_entry.id   AF-A0A7S0REL6-F1
#
_cell.length_a   1.000
_cell.length_b   1.000
_cell.length_c   1.000
_cell.angle_alpha   90.00
_cell.angle_beta   90.00
_cell.angle_gamma   90.00
#
_symmetry.space_group_name_H-M   'P 1'
#
loop_
_entity.id
_entity.type
_entity.pdbx_description
1 polymer ?
#
loop_
_entity_poly.entity_id
_entity_poly.type
_entity_poly.pdbx_seq_one_letter_code
_entity_poly.pdbx_strand_id
1 'polypeptide(L)'
;EGHTGSGPIVCVEIKPKAGCMPSSPHLDPATAYLKARYPRFLMHTVLKHSEGKGVLSTYDPRDLFSREHERVKRAVKALLASPNNNIRVFVGGVLVFGGRPAQKEGDSGVYANSGSSLATLSAALQPALHVANRPGADAAAPQATAPGPAAVAGSG
;
A
#
# COMPACT_ATOMS: atom_id res chain seq x y z
N GLU A 1 14.10 -23.71 -2.17
CA GLU A 1 12.72 -24.02 -2.56
C GLU A 1 12.16 -22.84 -3.35
N GLY A 2 12.14 -22.95 -4.68
CA GLY A 2 11.81 -21.84 -5.58
C GLY A 2 10.45 -22.04 -6.23
N HIS A 3 9.54 -21.08 -6.03
CA HIS A 3 8.29 -21.00 -6.76
C HIS A 3 8.55 -20.47 -8.18
N THR A 4 8.67 -21.36 -9.16
CA THR A 4 8.92 -21.05 -10.58
C THR A 4 7.62 -20.72 -11.34
N GLY A 5 6.80 -19.80 -10.81
CA GLY A 5 5.53 -19.43 -11.46
C GLY A 5 4.99 -18.03 -11.17
N SER A 6 5.75 -17.15 -10.52
CA SER A 6 5.18 -15.96 -9.89
C SER A 6 5.62 -14.66 -10.59
N GLY A 7 4.66 -13.75 -10.82
CA GLY A 7 4.92 -12.43 -11.37
C GLY A 7 5.87 -11.58 -10.51
N PRO A 8 6.19 -10.35 -10.94
CA PRO A 8 7.11 -9.49 -10.20
C PRO A 8 6.58 -9.22 -8.79
N ILE A 9 7.46 -9.35 -7.78
CA ILE A 9 7.13 -9.07 -6.38
C ILE A 9 6.90 -7.58 -6.20
N VAL A 10 5.75 -7.22 -5.62
CA VAL A 10 5.42 -5.85 -5.22
C VAL A 10 5.54 -5.74 -3.71
N CYS A 11 6.35 -4.80 -3.23
CA CYS A 11 6.50 -4.49 -1.81
C CYS A 11 6.03 -3.05 -1.55
N VAL A 12 5.27 -2.86 -0.48
CA VAL A 12 4.80 -1.55 -0.04
C VAL A 12 5.29 -1.29 1.38
N GLU A 13 6.12 -0.26 1.56
CA GLU A 13 6.55 0.22 2.88
C GLU A 13 5.61 1.35 3.31
N ILE A 14 5.01 1.24 4.50
CA ILE A 14 4.17 2.30 5.08
C ILE A 14 4.77 2.75 6.40
N LYS A 15 4.91 4.07 6.60
CA LYS A 15 5.22 4.67 7.91
C LYS A 15 3.92 5.20 8.55
N PRO A 16 3.25 4.41 9.40
CA PRO A 16 1.85 4.65 9.77
C PRO A 16 1.64 5.85 10.70
N LYS A 17 2.67 6.28 11.44
CA LYS A 17 2.59 7.31 12.50
C LYS A 17 1.70 6.85 13.67
N ALA A 18 1.42 7.76 14.60
CA ALA A 18 0.56 7.50 15.74
C ALA A 18 -0.92 7.66 15.36
N GLY A 19 -1.68 6.56 15.43
CA GLY A 19 -3.14 6.53 15.24
C GLY A 19 -3.97 6.73 16.50
N CYS A 20 -3.32 6.80 17.67
CA CYS A 20 -3.99 7.04 18.95
C CYS A 20 -4.05 8.54 19.29
N MET A 21 -5.07 8.90 20.05
CA MET A 21 -5.24 10.24 20.61
C MET A 21 -4.80 10.25 22.07
N PRO A 22 -4.17 11.33 22.56
CA PRO A 22 -3.85 11.47 23.97
C PRO A 22 -5.14 11.62 24.78
N SER A 23 -5.22 10.93 25.91
CA SER A 23 -6.31 11.00 26.90
C SER A 23 -5.84 11.37 28.31
N SER A 24 -4.58 11.79 28.44
CA SER A 24 -3.95 12.06 29.74
C SER A 24 -4.62 13.25 30.45
N PRO A 25 -4.85 13.16 31.78
CA PRO A 25 -5.31 14.30 32.58
C PRO A 25 -4.25 15.40 32.71
N HIS A 26 -2.99 15.12 32.35
CA HIS A 26 -1.88 16.08 32.41
C HIS A 26 -1.72 16.90 31.12
N LEU A 27 -2.73 16.91 30.25
CA LEU A 27 -2.74 17.80 29.09
C LEU A 27 -2.93 19.24 29.56
N ASP A 28 -2.07 20.14 29.07
CA ASP A 28 -2.22 21.59 29.28
C ASP A 28 -3.64 22.02 28.83
N PRO A 29 -4.45 22.61 29.71
CA PRO A 29 -5.81 23.05 29.40
C PRO A 29 -5.89 23.98 28.18
N ALA A 30 -4.87 24.81 27.94
CA ALA A 30 -4.83 25.74 26.82
C ALA A 30 -4.71 25.03 25.46
N THR A 31 -4.19 23.79 25.42
CA THR A 31 -3.96 23.03 24.18
C THR A 31 -4.71 21.70 24.11
N ALA A 32 -5.35 21.30 25.22
CA ALA A 32 -6.02 20.00 25.35
C ALA A 32 -7.06 19.77 24.25
N TYR A 33 -7.87 20.78 23.93
CA TYR A 33 -8.92 20.67 22.92
C TYR A 33 -8.39 20.35 21.52
N LEU A 34 -7.24 20.90 21.13
CA LEU A 34 -6.59 20.59 19.84
C LEU A 34 -5.99 19.19 19.86
N LYS A 35 -5.26 18.86 20.92
CA LYS A 35 -4.57 17.57 21.06
C LYS A 35 -5.53 16.39 21.18
N ALA A 36 -6.76 16.62 21.66
CA ALA A 36 -7.83 15.62 21.71
C ALA A 36 -8.58 15.47 20.38
N ARG A 37 -8.56 16.48 19.51
CA ARG A 37 -9.31 16.48 18.23
C ARG A 37 -8.47 16.10 17.02
N TYR A 38 -7.21 16.49 16.98
CA TYR A 38 -6.33 16.32 15.82
C TYR A 38 -5.13 15.41 16.12
N PRO A 39 -4.84 14.41 15.26
CA PRO A 39 -3.66 13.55 15.42
C PRO A 39 -2.38 14.38 15.45
N ARG A 40 -1.39 13.90 16.21
CA ARG A 40 -0.06 14.51 16.27
C ARG A 40 0.56 14.70 14.89
N PHE A 41 0.32 13.76 13.97
CA PHE A 41 0.79 13.85 12.58
C PHE A 41 0.26 15.10 11.87
N LEU A 42 -1.05 15.34 11.87
CA LEU A 42 -1.64 16.48 11.17
C LEU A 42 -1.11 17.81 11.73
N MET A 43 -1.09 17.96 13.07
CA MET A 43 -0.52 19.14 13.73
C MET A 43 0.96 19.35 13.36
N HIS A 44 1.75 18.26 13.27
CA HIS A 44 3.16 18.36 12.87
C HIS A 44 3.33 18.75 11.41
N THR A 45 2.40 18.33 10.55
CA THR A 45 2.47 18.63 9.12
C THR A 45 2.22 20.13 8.88
N VAL A 46 1.30 20.73 9.63
CA VAL A 46 1.08 22.18 9.63
C VAL A 46 2.35 22.94 10.08
N LEU A 47 2.99 22.53 11.17
CA LEU A 47 4.23 23.15 11.64
C LEU A 47 5.36 23.08 10.58
N LYS A 48 5.55 21.90 9.98
CA LYS A 48 6.57 21.75 8.92
C LYS A 48 6.27 22.63 7.71
N HIS A 49 5.00 22.77 7.37
CA HIS A 49 4.58 23.62 6.26
C HIS A 49 4.86 25.09 6.56
N SER A 50 4.54 25.58 7.76
CA SER A 50 4.85 26.96 8.16
C SER A 50 6.35 27.26 8.19
N GLU A 51 7.19 26.24 8.42
CA GLU A 51 8.65 26.36 8.38
C GLU A 51 9.24 26.19 6.96
N GLY A 52 8.41 25.96 5.93
CA GLY A 52 8.88 25.68 4.57
C GLY A 52 9.56 24.31 4.40
N LYS A 53 9.42 23.39 5.37
CA LYS A 53 10.12 22.10 5.43
C LYS A 53 9.24 20.91 5.00
N GLY A 54 8.05 21.15 4.47
CA GLY A 54 7.17 20.07 4.01
C GLY A 54 5.86 20.55 3.40
N VAL A 55 5.19 19.62 2.72
CA VAL A 55 3.85 19.82 2.16
C VAL A 55 2.78 19.33 3.13
N LEU A 56 1.61 19.94 3.06
CA LEU A 56 0.43 19.45 3.77
C LEU A 56 0.02 18.07 3.25
N SER A 57 -0.57 17.27 4.12
CA SER A 57 -1.07 15.93 3.80
C SER A 57 -2.47 15.78 4.38
N THR A 58 -3.35 15.15 3.60
CA THR A 58 -4.70 14.76 4.03
C THR A 58 -4.73 13.38 4.70
N TYR A 59 -3.58 12.72 4.85
CA TYR A 59 -3.47 11.43 5.53
C TYR A 59 -3.77 11.55 7.03
N ASP A 60 -4.81 10.86 7.47
CA ASP A 60 -5.14 10.72 8.90
C ASP A 60 -4.74 9.31 9.39
N PRO A 61 -3.76 9.18 10.30
CA PRO A 61 -3.40 7.90 10.88
C PRO A 61 -4.57 7.16 11.55
N ARG A 62 -5.56 7.88 12.10
CA ARG A 62 -6.75 7.27 12.71
C ARG A 62 -7.56 6.48 11.69
N ASP A 63 -7.55 6.89 10.43
CA ASP A 63 -8.25 6.19 9.35
C ASP A 63 -7.53 4.88 9.00
N LEU A 64 -6.19 4.86 9.02
CA LEU A 64 -5.41 3.64 8.81
C LEU A 64 -5.61 2.61 9.94
N PHE A 65 -5.69 3.06 11.19
CA PHE A 65 -5.89 2.20 12.37
C PHE A 65 -7.36 1.95 12.71
N SER A 66 -8.31 2.41 11.89
CA SER A 66 -9.74 2.36 12.18
C SER A 66 -10.35 0.96 12.18
N ARG A 67 -9.73 -0.01 11.49
CA ARG A 67 -10.30 -1.32 11.12
C ARG A 67 -11.56 -1.23 10.23
N GLU A 68 -11.92 -0.03 9.79
CA GLU A 68 -13.06 0.20 8.90
C GLU A 68 -12.56 0.29 7.47
N HIS A 69 -13.05 -0.59 6.59
CA HIS A 69 -12.53 -0.76 5.22
C HIS A 69 -12.46 0.58 4.46
N GLU A 70 -13.53 1.37 4.47
CA GLU A 70 -13.59 2.63 3.72
C GLU A 70 -12.64 3.70 4.28
N ARG A 71 -12.42 3.73 5.60
CA ARG A 71 -11.43 4.63 6.22
C ARG A 71 -10.02 4.18 5.90
N VAL A 72 -9.71 2.89 5.99
CA VAL A 72 -8.39 2.36 5.59
C VAL A 72 -8.10 2.68 4.13
N LYS A 73 -9.06 2.47 3.24
CA LYS A 73 -8.96 2.82 1.81
C LYS A 73 -8.71 4.31 1.60
N ARG A 74 -9.41 5.18 2.34
CA ARG A 74 -9.18 6.64 2.33
C ARG A 74 -7.76 6.99 2.78
N ALA A 75 -7.27 6.34 3.84
CA ALA A 75 -5.92 6.54 4.34
C ALA A 75 -4.87 6.15 3.30
N VAL A 76 -5.03 5.01 2.63
CA VAL A 76 -4.15 4.57 1.54
C VAL A 76 -4.18 5.55 0.37
N LYS A 77 -5.36 6.02 -0.06
CA LYS A 77 -5.47 7.05 -1.11
C LYS A 77 -4.75 8.34 -0.72
N ALA A 78 -4.88 8.79 0.53
CA ALA A 78 -4.21 9.98 1.01
C ALA A 78 -2.67 9.81 1.07
N LEU A 79 -2.18 8.62 1.46
CA LEU A 79 -0.76 8.28 1.40
C LEU A 79 -0.23 8.35 -0.04
N LEU A 80 -0.97 7.80 -1.00
CA LEU A 80 -0.62 7.85 -2.42
C LEU A 80 -0.70 9.28 -3.00
N ALA A 81 -1.62 10.12 -2.54
CA ALA A 81 -1.72 11.50 -3.00
C ALA A 81 -0.61 12.41 -2.46
N SER A 82 -0.08 12.13 -1.25
CA SER A 82 0.98 12.92 -0.62
C SER A 82 2.01 12.02 0.06
N PRO A 83 2.88 11.35 -0.73
CA PRO A 83 3.72 10.25 -0.24
C PRO A 83 4.68 10.66 0.86
N ASN A 84 5.28 11.84 0.76
CA ASN A 84 6.29 12.35 1.69
C ASN A 84 7.32 11.24 2.04
N ASN A 85 7.39 10.82 3.31
CA ASN A 85 8.14 9.64 3.75
C ASN A 85 7.22 8.58 4.38
N ASN A 86 5.98 8.49 3.91
CA ASN A 86 4.90 7.72 4.54
C ASN A 86 4.48 6.52 3.73
N ILE A 87 4.77 6.49 2.43
CA ILE A 87 4.61 5.32 1.59
C ILE A 87 5.76 5.21 0.60
N ARG A 88 6.22 3.98 0.36
CA ARG A 88 7.10 3.63 -0.75
C ARG A 88 6.61 2.37 -1.42
N VAL A 89 6.76 2.27 -2.73
CA VAL A 89 6.43 1.07 -3.49
C VAL A 89 7.65 0.60 -4.24
N PHE A 90 7.91 -0.71 -4.17
CA PHE A 90 9.00 -1.38 -4.84
C PHE A 90 8.45 -2.50 -5.73
N VAL A 91 9.04 -2.66 -6.91
CA VAL A 91 8.73 -3.76 -7.85
C VAL A 91 10.04 -4.48 -8.15
N GLY A 92 10.11 -5.79 -7.85
CA GLY A 92 11.34 -6.57 -8.01
C GLY A 92 12.53 -6.02 -7.21
N GLY A 93 12.27 -5.35 -6.08
CA GLY A 93 13.29 -4.70 -5.24
C GLY A 93 13.67 -3.28 -5.67
N VAL A 94 13.16 -2.78 -6.80
CA VAL A 94 13.44 -1.42 -7.30
C VAL A 94 12.38 -0.44 -6.82
N LEU A 95 12.78 0.72 -6.27
CA LEU A 95 11.85 1.77 -5.83
C LEU A 95 11.18 2.43 -7.04
N VAL A 96 9.85 2.38 -7.11
CA VAL A 96 9.06 2.95 -8.21
C VAL A 96 8.19 4.13 -7.78
N PHE A 97 7.98 4.34 -6.47
CA PHE A 97 7.14 5.42 -5.95
C PHE A 97 7.51 5.80 -4.50
N GLY A 98 7.38 7.08 -4.15
CA GLY A 98 7.56 7.58 -2.77
C GLY A 98 9.02 7.88 -2.37
N GLY A 99 9.90 8.13 -3.36
CA GLY A 99 11.27 8.55 -3.11
C GLY A 99 11.36 9.90 -2.39
N ARG A 100 12.41 10.10 -1.59
CA ARG A 100 12.72 11.43 -1.05
C ARG A 100 13.26 12.31 -2.19
N PRO A 101 12.91 13.60 -2.25
CA PRO A 101 13.69 14.54 -3.05
C PRO A 101 15.13 14.55 -2.51
N ALA A 102 16.12 14.52 -3.40
CA ALA A 102 17.53 14.54 -3.03
C ALA A 102 17.81 15.75 -2.13
N GLN A 103 18.18 15.53 -0.87
CA GLN A 103 18.71 16.59 -0.01
C GLN A 103 20.17 16.27 0.29
N LYS A 104 21.05 17.07 -0.34
CA LYS A 104 22.52 17.16 -0.26
C LYS A 104 23.32 16.11 -1.06
N GLU A 105 24.23 16.62 -1.89
CA GLU A 105 25.36 15.89 -2.47
C GLU A 105 26.15 15.21 -1.34
N GLY A 106 26.29 13.89 -1.42
CA GLY A 106 27.10 13.09 -0.49
C GLY A 106 26.39 11.89 0.13
N ASP A 107 25.07 11.78 0.06
CA ASP A 107 24.37 10.55 0.46
C ASP A 107 24.25 9.63 -0.74
N SER A 108 25.05 8.55 -0.78
CA SER A 108 24.96 7.44 -1.73
C SER A 108 23.72 6.56 -1.49
N GLY A 109 22.60 7.21 -1.15
CA GLY A 109 21.31 6.57 -1.00
C GLY A 109 20.90 5.96 -2.33
N VAL A 110 20.89 4.63 -2.37
CA VAL A 110 20.55 3.71 -3.48
C VAL A 110 19.19 4.00 -4.17
N TYR A 111 18.45 4.99 -3.67
CA TYR A 111 17.09 5.35 -4.10
C TYR A 111 17.07 6.71 -4.79
N ALA A 112 17.89 6.86 -5.83
CA ALA A 112 17.82 8.01 -6.71
C ALA A 112 16.60 7.89 -7.64
N ASN A 113 15.76 8.92 -7.60
CA ASN A 113 14.87 9.32 -8.69
C ASN A 113 13.75 8.34 -9.10
N SER A 114 12.79 8.08 -8.19
CA SER A 114 11.44 7.66 -8.58
C SER A 114 10.48 8.82 -8.36
N GLY A 115 9.93 9.37 -9.44
CA GLY A 115 8.90 10.40 -9.35
C GLY A 115 7.74 9.96 -8.43
N SER A 116 7.10 10.90 -7.75
CA SER A 116 5.93 10.63 -6.90
C SER A 116 4.61 10.64 -7.70
N SER A 117 4.67 10.41 -9.01
CA SER A 117 3.48 10.44 -9.86
C SER A 117 2.74 9.11 -9.81
N LEU A 118 1.41 9.19 -9.65
CA LEU A 118 0.52 8.02 -9.76
C LEU A 118 0.60 7.36 -11.13
N ALA A 119 0.90 8.12 -12.20
CA ALA A 119 1.05 7.57 -13.54
C ALA A 119 2.28 6.65 -13.61
N THR A 120 3.40 7.05 -13.02
CA THR A 120 4.63 6.24 -12.93
C THR A 120 4.39 4.97 -12.12
N LEU A 121 3.71 5.09 -10.99
CA LEU A 121 3.32 3.94 -10.18
C LEU A 121 2.42 2.97 -10.97
N SER A 122 1.40 3.49 -11.65
CA SER A 122 0.48 2.69 -12.46
C SER A 122 1.22 1.92 -13.55
N ALA A 123 2.11 2.59 -14.29
CA ALA A 123 2.91 1.96 -15.34
C ALA A 123 3.84 0.87 -14.78
N ALA A 124 4.49 1.13 -13.64
CA ALA A 124 5.38 0.17 -13.00
C ALA A 124 4.65 -1.09 -12.48
N LEU A 125 3.37 -0.95 -12.10
CA LEU A 125 2.56 -2.07 -11.60
C LEU A 125 1.85 -2.87 -12.70
N GLN A 126 1.73 -2.34 -13.93
CA GLN A 126 1.05 -3.04 -15.04
C GLN A 126 1.52 -4.48 -15.26
N PRO A 127 2.83 -4.79 -15.28
CA PRO A 127 3.30 -6.17 -15.45
C PRO A 127 2.86 -7.09 -14.30
N ALA A 128 2.84 -6.59 -13.06
CA ALA A 128 2.40 -7.35 -11.90
C ALA A 128 0.89 -7.64 -11.97
N LEU A 129 0.09 -6.63 -12.33
CA LEU A 129 -1.37 -6.73 -12.44
C LEU A 129 -1.81 -7.66 -13.57
N HIS A 130 -1.10 -7.64 -14.71
CA HIS A 130 -1.40 -8.53 -15.83
C HIS A 130 -1.20 -10.01 -15.47
N VAL A 131 -0.20 -10.33 -14.65
CA VAL A 131 0.02 -11.70 -14.15
C VAL A 131 -1.07 -12.09 -13.14
N ALA A 132 -1.41 -11.21 -12.20
CA ALA A 132 -2.43 -11.46 -11.18
C ALA A 132 -3.84 -11.68 -11.76
N ASN A 133 -4.15 -11.07 -12.91
CA ASN A 133 -5.45 -11.17 -13.58
C ASN A 133 -5.52 -12.28 -14.64
N ARG A 134 -4.52 -13.17 -14.75
CA ARG A 134 -4.68 -14.35 -15.60
C ARG A 134 -5.78 -15.24 -15.01
N PRO A 135 -6.81 -15.65 -15.78
CA PRO A 135 -7.72 -16.69 -15.33
C PRO A 135 -6.89 -17.94 -15.05
N GLY A 136 -6.97 -18.44 -13.81
CA GLY A 136 -6.12 -19.53 -13.33
C GLY A 136 -6.27 -20.79 -14.18
N ALA A 137 -5.14 -21.44 -14.45
CA ALA A 137 -5.05 -22.81 -14.95
C ALA A 137 -5.53 -23.87 -13.94
N ASP A 138 -6.15 -23.45 -12.83
CA ASP A 138 -6.73 -24.32 -11.80
C ASP A 138 -8.23 -24.63 -12.03
N ALA A 139 -8.82 -24.14 -13.13
CA ALA A 139 -10.13 -24.59 -13.61
C ALA A 139 -10.01 -25.83 -14.52
N ALA A 140 -9.20 -26.82 -14.14
CA ALA A 140 -9.35 -28.16 -14.70
C ALA A 140 -10.60 -28.77 -14.05
N ALA A 141 -11.74 -28.63 -14.74
CA ALA A 141 -12.97 -29.36 -14.41
C ALA A 141 -12.64 -30.86 -14.22
N PRO A 142 -13.25 -31.56 -13.25
CA PRO A 142 -13.09 -33.00 -13.17
C PRO A 142 -13.58 -33.59 -14.50
N GLN A 143 -12.68 -34.27 -15.21
CA GLN A 143 -13.04 -35.01 -16.41
C GLN A 143 -14.11 -36.03 -16.01
N ALA A 144 -15.32 -35.86 -16.54
CA ALA A 144 -16.36 -36.87 -16.45
C ALA A 144 -15.82 -38.13 -17.12
N THR A 145 -15.56 -39.17 -16.33
CA THR A 145 -15.26 -40.50 -16.84
C THR A 145 -16.48 -41.00 -17.60
N ALA A 146 -16.31 -41.23 -18.90
CA ALA A 146 -17.35 -41.78 -19.75
C ALA A 146 -17.77 -43.18 -19.24
N PRO A 147 -19.07 -43.53 -19.27
CA PRO A 147 -19.48 -44.90 -18.98
C PRO A 147 -18.96 -45.83 -20.08
N GLY A 148 -18.25 -46.89 -19.66
CA GLY A 148 -17.74 -47.93 -20.55
C GLY A 148 -18.86 -48.66 -21.31
N PRO A 149 -18.54 -49.33 -22.43
CA PRO A 149 -19.55 -49.90 -23.32
C PRO A 149 -20.35 -51.00 -22.64
N ALA A 150 -21.66 -50.95 -22.83
CA ALA A 150 -22.60 -51.99 -22.44
C ALA A 150 -22.24 -53.32 -23.13
N ALA A 151 -21.92 -54.34 -22.33
CA ALA A 151 -21.84 -55.71 -22.82
C ALA A 151 -23.27 -56.21 -23.09
N VAL A 152 -23.55 -56.46 -24.36
CA VAL A 152 -24.79 -57.08 -24.85
C VAL A 152 -24.57 -58.58 -25.03
N ALA A 153 -25.51 -59.33 -24.46
CA ALA A 153 -26.04 -60.64 -24.84
C ALA A 153 -25.28 -61.93 -24.50
N GLY A 154 -26.07 -62.88 -24.00
CA GLY A 154 -25.72 -64.31 -23.91
C GLY A 154 -26.85 -65.12 -23.27
N SER A 155 -27.87 -65.41 -24.06
CA SER A 155 -28.96 -66.37 -23.80
C SER A 155 -28.44 -67.79 -23.53
N GLY A 156 -29.03 -68.47 -22.54
CA GLY A 156 -28.90 -69.89 -22.24
C GLY A 156 -29.86 -70.28 -21.13
#